data_AF-A0A3R6MFS1-F1
#
_entry.id   AF-A0A3R6MFS1-F1
#
_cell.length_a   1.000
_cell.length_b   1.000
_cell.length_c   1.000
_cell.angle_alpha   90.00
_cell.angle_beta   90.00
_cell.angle_gamma   90.00
#
_symmetry.space_group_name_H-M   'P 1'
#
loop_
_entity.id
_entity.type
_entity.pdbx_description
1 polymer ?
#
loop_
_entity_poly.entity_id
_entity_poly.type
_entity_poly.pdbx_seq_one_letter_code
_entity_poly.pdbx_strand_id
1 'polypeptide(L)'
;MEIQSYKCPNCGGGLVFDPKTQKFKCEYCLSAFTEETLKEMEEVARKSEEASKPGGMPEAEKIESQKQAESKMVLYTCPSCGAEIVAQETTASTYCCYCHNPVVLSGSLDGKYRPDGLIPFEIDKKKAKEIFKNWIQKKKYVPDDFYSPRQMEYLEGIYYPYWMYSCQVSGEMQAEALRKRVTVAGEIEYIETSRYHLEKKAELPIKDVARNALKQADRSLAETVLPFDMKKLRPFQAGYFLGFRAERRDREKEEFAQEIEQEIKQYTRESLQNSVSGYDHVDIRNHRETITGEKWNYAMLPVWMMTYPDPKNGQMYYFAMNGENGKVCGVLPVDSKKLVRLFLTIFIPVFVLLLLGGYLI
;
A
#
# COMPACT_ATOMS: atom_id res chain seq x y z
N MET A 1 30.84 6.22 2.61
CA MET A 1 29.63 6.21 1.77
C MET A 1 29.72 4.95 0.90
N GLU A 2 29.16 3.85 1.38
CA GLU A 2 29.22 2.56 0.68
C GLU A 2 28.08 2.47 -0.33
N ILE A 3 28.40 2.07 -1.55
CA ILE A 3 27.43 1.81 -2.60
C ILE A 3 27.31 0.30 -2.72
N GLN A 4 26.18 -0.28 -2.29
CA GLN A 4 25.90 -1.69 -2.56
C GLN A 4 25.59 -1.86 -4.05
N SER A 5 26.62 -2.25 -4.82
CA SER A 5 26.48 -2.52 -6.25
C SER A 5 26.19 -4.00 -6.47
N TYR A 6 24.94 -4.31 -6.81
CA TYR A 6 24.53 -5.67 -7.20
C TYR A 6 25.01 -6.00 -8.62
N LYS A 7 26.29 -6.35 -8.74
CA LYS A 7 26.91 -6.78 -10.00
C LYS A 7 26.81 -8.29 -10.17
N CYS A 8 26.59 -8.71 -11.40
CA CYS A 8 26.62 -10.10 -11.80
C CYS A 8 28.06 -10.63 -11.61
N PRO A 9 28.26 -11.72 -10.87
CA PRO A 9 29.59 -12.26 -10.64
C PRO A 9 30.22 -12.88 -11.89
N ASN A 10 29.40 -13.26 -12.86
CA ASN A 10 29.87 -13.93 -14.07
C ASN A 10 30.35 -12.94 -15.15
N CYS A 11 29.79 -11.72 -15.21
CA CYS A 11 30.11 -10.76 -16.28
C CYS A 11 30.24 -9.30 -15.83
N GLY A 12 30.03 -8.99 -14.55
CA GLY A 12 30.06 -7.63 -14.01
C GLY A 12 28.85 -6.75 -14.38
N GLY A 13 27.92 -7.24 -15.20
CA GLY A 13 26.69 -6.52 -15.57
C GLY A 13 25.71 -6.35 -14.41
N GLY A 14 24.75 -5.44 -14.53
CA GLY A 14 23.72 -5.26 -13.49
C GLY A 14 22.81 -6.48 -13.31
N LEU A 15 22.32 -6.69 -12.10
CA LEU A 15 21.27 -7.65 -11.79
C LEU A 15 19.91 -6.96 -11.68
N VAL A 16 18.84 -7.69 -12.04
CA VAL A 16 17.44 -7.27 -11.92
C VAL A 16 16.67 -8.36 -11.18
N PHE A 17 15.80 -7.99 -10.24
CA PHE A 17 14.92 -8.93 -9.56
C PHE A 17 13.76 -9.34 -10.47
N ASP A 18 13.53 -10.63 -10.65
CA ASP A 18 12.41 -11.18 -11.42
C ASP A 18 11.29 -11.68 -10.48
N PRO A 19 10.14 -10.99 -10.41
CA PRO A 19 8.97 -11.39 -9.60
C PRO A 19 8.46 -12.80 -9.88
N LYS A 20 8.55 -13.29 -11.12
CA LYS A 20 8.02 -14.62 -11.46
C LYS A 20 8.86 -15.74 -10.90
N THR A 21 10.17 -15.60 -10.98
CA THR A 21 11.10 -16.65 -10.53
C THR A 21 11.61 -16.43 -9.12
N GLN A 22 11.39 -15.25 -8.53
CA GLN A 22 11.97 -14.82 -7.26
C GLN A 22 13.51 -14.95 -7.26
N LYS A 23 14.14 -14.61 -8.39
CA LYS A 23 15.58 -14.72 -8.64
C LYS A 23 16.12 -13.42 -9.20
N PHE A 24 17.42 -13.20 -9.02
CA PHE A 24 18.15 -12.07 -9.58
C PHE A 24 18.78 -12.47 -10.91
N LYS A 25 18.32 -11.86 -12.00
CA LYS A 25 18.74 -12.19 -13.36
C LYS A 25 19.70 -11.14 -13.90
N CYS A 26 20.75 -11.59 -14.58
CA CYS A 26 21.59 -10.72 -15.38
C CYS A 26 21.06 -10.68 -16.82
N GLU A 27 20.77 -9.50 -17.34
CA GLU A 27 20.29 -9.35 -18.73
C GLU A 27 21.40 -9.54 -19.78
N TYR A 28 22.67 -9.47 -19.36
CA TYR A 28 23.82 -9.57 -20.27
C TYR A 28 24.25 -11.03 -20.50
N CYS A 29 24.49 -11.80 -19.44
CA CYS A 29 24.96 -13.20 -19.54
C CYS A 29 23.87 -14.23 -19.21
N LEU A 30 22.63 -13.78 -18.96
CA LEU A 30 21.46 -14.62 -18.68
C LEU A 30 21.59 -15.53 -17.45
N SER A 31 22.60 -15.30 -16.60
CA SER A 31 22.76 -16.00 -15.33
C SER A 31 21.67 -15.59 -14.34
N ALA A 32 21.25 -16.51 -13.47
CA ALA A 32 20.22 -16.29 -12.46
C ALA A 32 20.69 -16.77 -11.09
N PHE A 33 20.51 -15.95 -10.07
CA PHE A 33 20.98 -16.16 -8.70
C PHE A 33 19.80 -16.15 -7.72
N THR A 34 19.87 -16.95 -6.67
CA THR A 34 18.89 -16.89 -5.56
C THR A 34 19.33 -15.85 -4.52
N GLU A 35 18.42 -15.53 -3.62
CA GLU A 35 18.68 -14.65 -2.48
C GLU A 35 19.87 -15.14 -1.63
N GLU A 36 19.90 -16.43 -1.32
CA GLU A 36 20.92 -17.06 -0.49
C GLU A 36 22.28 -16.97 -1.17
N THR A 37 22.34 -17.26 -2.48
CA THR A 37 23.59 -17.17 -3.24
C THR A 37 24.15 -15.75 -3.27
N LEU A 38 23.30 -14.72 -3.36
CA LEU A 38 23.78 -13.34 -3.31
C LEU A 38 24.27 -12.96 -1.91
N LYS A 39 23.58 -13.37 -0.84
CA LYS A 39 23.99 -13.14 0.54
C LYS A 39 25.34 -13.77 0.86
N GLU A 40 25.53 -15.02 0.47
CA GLU A 40 26.80 -15.73 0.68
C GLU A 40 27.95 -15.00 -0.01
N MET A 41 27.71 -14.49 -1.21
CA MET A 41 28.71 -13.76 -1.99
C MET A 41 28.99 -12.36 -1.43
N GLU A 42 27.97 -11.66 -0.94
CA GLU A 42 28.12 -10.38 -0.22
C GLU A 42 28.94 -10.58 1.07
N GLU A 43 28.67 -11.63 1.84
CA GLU A 43 29.44 -11.93 3.05
C GLU A 43 30.91 -12.23 2.74
N VAL A 44 31.18 -12.98 1.66
CA VAL A 44 32.55 -13.26 1.22
C VAL A 44 33.27 -11.99 0.78
N ALA A 45 32.59 -11.11 0.04
CA ALA A 45 33.14 -9.81 -0.36
C ALA A 45 33.44 -8.93 0.85
N ARG A 46 32.50 -8.83 1.81
CA ARG A 46 32.68 -8.02 3.03
C ARG A 46 33.84 -8.52 3.90
N LYS A 47 33.99 -9.84 4.05
CA LYS A 47 35.12 -10.46 4.77
C LYS A 47 36.47 -10.18 4.10
N SER A 48 36.50 -10.02 2.78
CA SER A 48 37.73 -9.67 2.05
C SER A 48 38.12 -8.19 2.15
N GLU A 49 37.12 -7.30 2.28
CA GLU A 49 37.33 -5.86 2.47
C GLU A 49 37.72 -5.50 3.91
N GLU A 50 37.15 -6.20 4.91
CA GLU A 50 37.52 -6.06 6.33
C GLU A 50 38.98 -6.49 6.60
N ALA A 51 39.54 -7.39 5.79
CA ALA A 51 40.96 -7.78 5.86
C ALA A 51 41.94 -6.74 5.27
N SER A 52 41.43 -5.67 4.64
CA SER A 52 42.22 -4.75 3.79
C SER A 52 42.23 -3.29 4.25
N LYS A 53 41.69 -2.94 5.44
CA LYS A 53 41.73 -1.55 5.96
C LYS A 53 42.56 -1.41 7.25
N PRO A 54 43.63 -0.58 7.27
CA PRO A 54 44.23 -0.12 8.51
C PRO A 54 43.49 1.12 9.05
N GLY A 55 43.22 1.14 10.36
CA GLY A 55 43.04 2.34 11.19
C GLY A 55 41.75 3.14 11.01
N GLY A 56 40.86 3.08 12.01
CA GLY A 56 39.64 3.88 12.08
C GLY A 56 39.86 5.36 12.38
N MET A 57 38.93 6.18 11.89
CA MET A 57 38.66 7.53 12.41
C MET A 57 37.17 7.62 12.79
N PRO A 58 36.81 8.31 13.88
CA PRO A 58 35.45 8.31 14.41
C PRO A 58 34.50 9.12 13.53
N GLU A 59 33.32 8.58 13.34
CA GLU A 59 32.22 9.12 12.55
C GLU A 59 31.58 10.29 13.30
N ALA A 60 31.70 11.51 12.77
CA ALA A 60 31.08 12.70 13.33
C ALA A 60 29.59 12.74 12.93
N GLU A 61 28.71 12.66 13.93
CA GLU A 61 27.29 12.96 13.80
C GLU A 61 27.10 14.40 13.28
N LYS A 62 26.45 14.54 12.12
CA LYS A 62 25.81 15.78 11.72
C LYS A 62 24.29 15.62 11.79
N ILE A 63 23.74 16.15 12.88
CA ILE A 63 22.33 16.50 13.00
C ILE A 63 22.13 17.79 12.20
N GLU A 64 21.43 17.72 11.06
CA GLU A 64 20.90 18.93 10.41
C GLU A 64 19.41 19.08 10.70
N SER A 65 19.17 20.12 11.50
CA SER A 65 18.00 20.96 11.71
C SER A 65 16.80 20.83 10.77
N GLN A 66 15.64 20.77 11.43
CA GLN A 66 14.32 21.08 10.91
C GLN A 66 14.31 22.37 10.07
N LYS A 67 13.80 22.29 8.83
CA LYS A 67 13.15 23.38 8.10
C LYS A 67 12.26 22.81 7.00
N GLN A 68 11.20 23.55 6.69
CA GLN A 68 9.99 23.18 5.94
C GLN A 68 10.18 22.34 4.67
N ALA A 69 9.17 21.51 4.41
CA ALA A 69 9.02 20.63 3.26
C ALA A 69 8.88 21.43 1.95
N GLU A 70 10.02 21.78 1.37
CA GLU A 70 10.15 21.93 -0.07
C GLU A 70 10.86 20.68 -0.60
N SER A 71 10.46 20.19 -1.78
CA SER A 71 11.03 19.02 -2.43
C SER A 71 12.51 19.25 -2.75
N LYS A 72 13.39 18.98 -1.78
CA LYS A 72 14.84 19.04 -1.96
C LYS A 72 15.25 17.95 -2.94
N MET A 73 15.86 18.38 -4.04
CA MET A 73 16.50 17.50 -5.01
C MET A 73 17.92 17.21 -4.54
N VAL A 74 18.31 15.93 -4.56
CA VAL A 74 19.65 15.46 -4.18
C VAL A 74 20.33 14.86 -5.41
N LEU A 75 21.64 15.10 -5.52
CA LEU A 75 22.49 14.59 -6.59
C LEU A 75 23.14 13.27 -6.14
N TYR A 76 23.00 12.23 -6.94
CA TYR A 76 23.56 10.91 -6.68
C TYR A 76 24.44 10.46 -7.83
N THR A 77 25.56 9.79 -7.55
CA THR A 77 26.45 9.27 -8.61
C THR A 77 26.13 7.81 -8.91
N CYS A 78 25.88 7.47 -10.18
CA CYS A 78 25.63 6.10 -10.63
C CYS A 78 26.91 5.24 -10.49
N PRO A 79 26.87 4.10 -9.77
CA PRO A 79 28.05 3.23 -9.60
C PRO A 79 28.45 2.48 -10.87
N SER A 80 27.57 2.40 -11.86
CA SER A 80 27.85 1.68 -13.11
C SER A 80 28.51 2.55 -14.17
N CYS A 81 28.10 3.82 -14.32
CA CYS A 81 28.58 4.70 -15.39
C CYS A 81 29.16 6.04 -14.91
N GLY A 82 29.09 6.34 -13.61
CA GLY A 82 29.58 7.60 -13.04
C GLY A 82 28.68 8.81 -13.29
N ALA A 83 27.54 8.66 -13.96
CA ALA A 83 26.63 9.77 -14.21
C ALA A 83 25.94 10.28 -12.93
N GLU A 84 25.70 11.58 -12.87
CA GLU A 84 24.96 12.21 -11.77
C GLU A 84 23.45 12.16 -12.05
N ILE A 85 22.70 11.65 -11.08
CA ILE A 85 21.25 11.46 -11.10
C ILE A 85 20.65 12.44 -10.09
N VAL A 86 19.74 13.29 -10.54
CA VAL A 86 18.96 14.16 -9.66
C VAL A 86 17.69 13.41 -9.27
N ALA A 87 17.50 13.18 -7.98
CA ALA A 87 16.30 12.52 -7.45
C ALA A 87 15.76 13.28 -6.22
N GLN A 88 14.50 13.05 -5.88
CA GLN A 88 13.94 13.61 -4.65
C GLN A 88 14.64 12.97 -3.44
N GLU A 89 14.73 13.69 -2.32
CA GLU A 89 15.27 13.14 -1.07
C GLU A 89 14.47 11.92 -0.57
N THR A 90 13.21 11.77 -0.99
CA THR A 90 12.39 10.58 -0.70
C THR A 90 12.66 9.43 -1.66
N THR A 91 13.40 9.60 -2.75
CA THR A 91 13.71 8.49 -3.66
C THR A 91 14.78 7.60 -3.04
N ALA A 92 14.50 6.30 -2.98
CA ALA A 92 15.41 5.30 -2.42
C ALA A 92 16.04 4.38 -3.48
N SER A 93 15.31 4.12 -4.57
CA SER A 93 15.82 3.38 -5.74
C SER A 93 15.23 3.98 -7.00
N THR A 94 16.02 4.07 -8.07
CA THR A 94 15.61 4.57 -9.38
C THR A 94 16.46 3.95 -10.51
N TYR A 95 16.28 4.39 -11.75
CA TYR A 95 17.08 3.99 -12.89
C TYR A 95 18.02 5.11 -13.32
N CYS A 96 19.24 4.76 -13.71
CA CYS A 96 20.13 5.72 -14.35
C CYS A 96 19.63 6.07 -15.75
N CYS A 97 19.37 7.34 -16.04
CA CYS A 97 18.92 7.77 -17.37
C CYS A 97 19.97 7.57 -18.50
N TYR A 98 21.24 7.32 -18.15
CA TYR A 98 22.31 7.10 -19.12
C TYR A 98 22.50 5.62 -19.43
N CYS A 99 22.78 4.80 -18.42
CA CYS A 99 23.05 3.37 -18.63
C CYS A 99 21.86 2.46 -18.35
N HIS A 100 20.73 3.00 -17.90
CA HIS A 100 19.49 2.27 -17.59
C HIS A 100 19.61 1.19 -16.51
N ASN A 101 20.77 1.06 -15.86
CA ASN A 101 20.92 0.16 -14.72
C ASN A 101 20.11 0.68 -13.52
N PRO A 102 19.45 -0.22 -12.76
CA PRO A 102 18.84 0.15 -11.49
C PRO A 102 19.92 0.60 -10.50
N VAL A 103 19.63 1.68 -9.77
CA VAL A 103 20.51 2.29 -8.78
C VAL A 103 19.73 2.45 -7.48
N VAL A 104 20.21 1.77 -6.42
CA VAL A 104 19.79 2.05 -5.04
C VAL A 104 20.60 3.24 -4.54
N LEU A 105 19.91 4.29 -4.14
CA LEU A 105 20.52 5.57 -3.78
C LEU A 105 21.09 5.49 -2.36
N SER A 106 22.42 5.61 -2.22
CA SER A 106 23.12 5.42 -0.94
C SER A 106 22.61 6.35 0.17
N GLY A 107 22.51 5.85 1.41
CA GLY A 107 22.06 6.63 2.58
C GLY A 107 20.54 6.81 2.70
N SER A 108 19.76 6.47 1.66
CA SER A 108 18.30 6.60 1.68
C SER A 108 17.60 5.51 2.51
N LEU A 109 18.24 4.36 2.72
CA LEU A 109 17.68 3.18 3.41
C LEU A 109 18.61 2.66 4.51
N ASP A 110 19.49 3.52 5.03
CA ASP A 110 20.47 3.17 6.03
C ASP A 110 20.09 3.70 7.43
N GLY A 111 20.68 3.11 8.46
CA GLY A 111 20.44 3.49 9.86
C GLY A 111 18.94 3.51 10.19
N LYS A 112 18.42 4.66 10.63
CA LYS A 112 17.01 4.84 11.02
C LYS A 112 16.01 4.73 9.87
N TYR A 113 16.46 4.74 8.61
CA TYR A 113 15.63 4.59 7.42
C TYR A 113 15.67 3.17 6.84
N ARG A 114 16.37 2.24 7.49
CA ARG A 114 16.41 0.83 7.08
C ARG A 114 15.08 0.14 7.41
N PRO A 115 14.39 -0.49 6.44
CA PRO A 115 13.21 -1.30 6.70
C PRO A 115 13.53 -2.55 7.53
N ASP A 116 12.59 -2.96 8.37
CA ASP A 116 12.64 -4.25 9.07
C ASP A 116 12.38 -5.41 8.10
N GLY A 117 11.55 -5.16 7.08
CA GLY A 117 11.22 -6.15 6.06
C GLY A 117 10.62 -5.57 4.79
N LEU A 118 10.34 -6.44 3.83
CA LEU A 118 9.63 -6.12 2.60
C LEU A 118 8.80 -7.31 2.13
N ILE A 119 7.75 -7.06 1.35
CA ILE A 119 7.07 -8.10 0.59
C ILE A 119 7.59 -8.06 -0.85
N PRO A 120 8.18 -9.14 -1.39
CA PRO A 120 8.65 -9.14 -2.77
C PRO A 120 7.50 -8.94 -3.77
N PHE A 121 7.76 -8.27 -4.90
CA PHE A 121 6.82 -8.33 -6.02
C PHE A 121 6.62 -9.79 -6.44
N GLU A 122 5.36 -10.23 -6.59
CA GLU A 122 5.00 -11.53 -7.18
C GLU A 122 4.48 -11.38 -8.61
N ILE A 123 3.92 -10.21 -8.93
CA ILE A 123 3.36 -9.89 -10.23
C ILE A 123 4.39 -9.09 -11.02
N ASP A 124 4.87 -9.67 -12.12
CA ASP A 124 5.75 -8.97 -13.06
C ASP A 124 5.02 -7.94 -13.91
N LYS A 125 5.76 -7.02 -14.54
CA LYS A 125 5.19 -5.94 -15.36
C LYS A 125 4.27 -6.47 -16.48
N LYS A 126 4.58 -7.63 -17.07
CA LYS A 126 3.78 -8.23 -18.14
C LYS A 126 2.40 -8.66 -17.62
N LYS A 127 2.36 -9.41 -16.52
CA LYS A 127 1.13 -9.86 -15.87
C LYS A 127 0.35 -8.67 -15.29
N ALA A 128 1.05 -7.66 -14.78
CA ALA A 128 0.44 -6.43 -14.29
C ALA A 128 -0.36 -5.70 -15.39
N LYS A 129 0.22 -5.53 -16.59
CA LYS A 129 -0.48 -4.95 -17.76
C LYS A 129 -1.71 -5.75 -18.14
N GLU A 130 -1.63 -7.08 -18.09
CA GLU A 130 -2.75 -7.96 -18.41
C GLU A 130 -3.91 -7.82 -17.41
N ILE A 131 -3.61 -7.87 -16.11
CA ILE A 131 -4.60 -7.68 -15.04
C ILE A 131 -5.27 -6.32 -15.19
N PHE A 132 -4.49 -5.27 -15.40
CA PHE A 132 -4.98 -3.92 -15.58
C PHE A 132 -5.90 -3.81 -16.80
N LYS A 133 -5.49 -4.35 -17.95
CA LYS A 133 -6.30 -4.42 -19.17
C LYS A 133 -7.65 -5.13 -18.91
N ASN A 134 -7.62 -6.29 -18.27
CA ASN A 134 -8.83 -7.07 -17.97
C ASN A 134 -9.77 -6.35 -16.99
N TRP A 135 -9.21 -5.55 -16.08
CA TRP A 135 -9.98 -4.74 -15.13
C TRP A 135 -10.71 -3.59 -15.83
N ILE A 136 -10.04 -2.86 -16.73
CA ILE A 136 -10.63 -1.71 -17.45
C ILE A 136 -11.64 -2.15 -18.49
N GLN A 137 -11.42 -3.27 -19.20
CA GLN A 137 -12.34 -3.76 -20.25
C GLN A 137 -13.78 -3.97 -19.76
N LYS A 138 -13.99 -4.20 -18.46
CA LYS A 138 -15.32 -4.34 -17.86
C LYS A 138 -16.05 -3.01 -17.63
N LYS A 139 -15.36 -1.88 -17.77
CA LYS A 139 -15.87 -0.54 -17.52
C LYS A 139 -16.31 0.06 -18.86
N LYS A 140 -17.55 0.52 -18.98
CA LYS A 140 -18.13 0.94 -20.29
C LYS A 140 -18.03 2.44 -20.55
N TYR A 141 -17.87 3.25 -19.51
CA TYR A 141 -17.98 4.71 -19.58
C TYR A 141 -16.65 5.43 -19.40
N VAL A 142 -15.55 4.74 -19.69
CA VAL A 142 -14.19 5.30 -19.61
C VAL A 142 -13.78 5.78 -21.01
N PRO A 143 -13.04 6.90 -21.16
CA PRO A 143 -12.49 7.36 -22.44
C PRO A 143 -11.72 6.27 -23.20
N ASP A 144 -11.82 6.24 -24.53
CA ASP A 144 -11.21 5.17 -25.36
C ASP A 144 -9.66 5.21 -25.36
N ASP A 145 -9.08 6.40 -25.24
CA ASP A 145 -7.63 6.62 -25.13
C ASP A 145 -7.04 6.03 -23.85
N PHE A 146 -7.84 5.91 -22.79
CA PHE A 146 -7.47 5.23 -21.56
C PHE A 146 -7.17 3.73 -21.77
N TYR A 147 -7.77 3.10 -22.79
CA TYR A 147 -7.49 1.70 -23.14
C TYR A 147 -6.25 1.53 -24.02
N SER A 148 -5.60 2.63 -24.41
CA SER A 148 -4.50 2.55 -25.36
C SER A 148 -3.32 1.76 -24.77
N PRO A 149 -2.71 0.85 -25.54
CA PRO A 149 -1.54 0.09 -25.09
C PRO A 149 -0.38 0.97 -24.62
N ARG A 150 -0.27 2.20 -25.17
CA ARG A 150 0.71 3.20 -24.79
C ARG A 150 0.59 3.60 -23.32
N GLN A 151 -0.63 3.76 -22.79
CA GLN A 151 -0.81 4.11 -21.38
C GLN A 151 -0.28 3.02 -20.45
N MET A 152 -0.40 1.76 -20.88
CA MET A 152 0.11 0.61 -20.11
C MET A 152 1.65 0.56 -20.07
N GLU A 153 2.37 1.33 -20.89
CA GLU A 153 3.84 1.43 -20.82
C GLU A 153 4.31 2.21 -19.59
N TYR A 154 3.52 3.21 -19.17
CA TYR A 154 3.76 4.04 -17.99
C TYR A 154 3.47 3.35 -16.65
N LEU A 155 3.13 2.06 -16.67
CA LEU A 155 3.00 1.26 -15.47
C LEU A 155 4.38 1.07 -14.82
N GLU A 156 4.54 1.61 -13.62
CA GLU A 156 5.79 1.61 -12.85
C GLU A 156 5.63 0.78 -11.58
N GLY A 157 6.64 -0.03 -11.25
CA GLY A 157 6.65 -0.82 -10.03
C GLY A 157 7.40 -0.07 -8.95
N ILE A 158 6.72 0.24 -7.85
CA ILE A 158 7.20 1.09 -6.76
C ILE A 158 7.07 0.34 -5.44
N TYR A 159 8.13 0.35 -4.64
CA TYR A 159 8.10 -0.01 -3.24
C TYR A 159 7.72 1.20 -2.40
N TYR A 160 6.60 1.11 -1.70
CA TYR A 160 6.13 2.15 -0.79
C TYR A 160 6.45 1.81 0.67
N PRO A 161 6.81 2.81 1.48
CA PRO A 161 7.10 2.63 2.90
C PRO A 161 5.82 2.61 3.74
N TYR A 162 5.69 1.61 4.63
CA TYR A 162 4.56 1.50 5.56
C TYR A 162 5.02 1.26 6.99
N TRP A 163 4.36 1.94 7.93
CA TRP A 163 4.36 1.56 9.32
C TRP A 163 3.31 0.48 9.57
N MET A 164 3.71 -0.58 10.25
CA MET A 164 2.87 -1.72 10.61
C MET A 164 2.72 -1.73 12.13
N TYR A 165 1.49 -1.51 12.60
CA TYR A 165 1.18 -1.50 14.02
C TYR A 165 0.50 -2.79 14.45
N SER A 166 0.95 -3.38 15.56
CA SER A 166 0.33 -4.53 16.20
C SER A 166 0.20 -4.30 17.70
N CYS A 167 -0.88 -4.79 18.31
CA CYS A 167 -1.09 -4.71 19.75
C CYS A 167 -2.06 -5.80 20.23
N GLN A 168 -2.21 -5.93 21.55
CA GLN A 168 -3.32 -6.62 22.18
C GLN A 168 -4.29 -5.59 22.74
N VAL A 169 -5.58 -5.76 22.48
CA VAL A 169 -6.62 -4.90 23.07
C VAL A 169 -7.56 -5.74 23.92
N SER A 170 -7.74 -5.31 25.17
CA SER A 170 -8.73 -5.84 26.09
C SER A 170 -9.88 -4.84 26.18
N GLY A 171 -11.06 -5.26 25.75
CA GLY A 171 -12.29 -4.48 25.79
C GLY A 171 -13.25 -5.03 26.83
N GLU A 172 -13.79 -4.17 27.68
CA GLU A 172 -14.85 -4.46 28.62
C GLU A 172 -16.06 -3.57 28.33
N MET A 173 -17.27 -4.13 28.36
CA MET A 173 -18.51 -3.40 28.14
C MET A 173 -19.57 -3.85 29.13
N GLN A 174 -20.25 -2.88 29.74
CA GLN A 174 -21.44 -3.07 30.57
C GLN A 174 -22.62 -2.37 29.91
N ALA A 175 -23.73 -3.07 29.78
CA ALA A 175 -24.94 -2.55 29.17
C ALA A 175 -26.19 -3.04 29.89
N GLU A 176 -27.26 -2.27 29.81
CA GLU A 176 -28.61 -2.73 30.15
C GLU A 176 -29.33 -3.11 28.87
N ALA A 177 -29.94 -4.29 28.86
CA ALA A 177 -30.70 -4.76 27.71
C ALA A 177 -32.15 -5.05 28.08
N LEU A 178 -33.05 -4.75 27.14
CA LEU A 178 -34.48 -4.97 27.29
C LEU A 178 -34.93 -6.02 26.28
N ARG A 179 -35.75 -6.95 26.75
CA ARG A 179 -36.47 -7.88 25.89
C ARG A 179 -37.97 -7.73 26.14
N LYS A 180 -38.72 -7.45 25.08
CA LYS A 180 -40.17 -7.33 25.08
C LYS A 180 -40.77 -8.59 24.48
N ARG A 181 -41.71 -9.19 25.20
CA ARG A 181 -42.57 -10.25 24.69
C ARG A 181 -44.00 -9.76 24.71
N VAL A 182 -44.60 -9.71 23.53
CA VAL A 182 -46.01 -9.37 23.36
C VAL A 182 -46.80 -10.65 23.15
N THR A 183 -47.81 -10.89 23.97
CA THR A 183 -48.74 -12.02 23.83
C THR A 183 -50.16 -11.47 23.77
N VAL A 184 -50.92 -11.84 22.74
CA VAL A 184 -52.31 -11.40 22.56
C VAL A 184 -53.25 -12.53 22.96
N ALA A 185 -54.20 -12.25 23.85
CA ALA A 185 -55.25 -13.19 24.24
C ALA A 185 -56.63 -12.51 24.13
N GLY A 186 -57.33 -12.77 23.03
CA GLY A 186 -58.58 -12.08 22.71
C GLY A 186 -58.34 -10.60 22.39
N GLU A 187 -59.01 -9.70 23.12
CA GLU A 187 -58.84 -8.25 23.01
C GLU A 187 -57.76 -7.68 23.95
N ILE A 188 -57.12 -8.52 24.78
CA ILE A 188 -56.10 -8.09 25.75
C ILE A 188 -54.70 -8.36 25.20
N GLU A 189 -53.86 -7.33 25.19
CA GLU A 189 -52.43 -7.41 24.88
C GLU A 189 -51.61 -7.45 26.19
N TYR A 190 -50.85 -8.53 26.40
CA TYR A 190 -49.91 -8.67 27.52
C TYR A 190 -48.50 -8.34 27.05
N ILE A 191 -47.90 -7.29 27.60
CA ILE A 191 -46.53 -6.87 27.30
C ILE A 191 -45.64 -7.17 28.50
N GLU A 192 -44.80 -8.20 28.37
CA GLU A 192 -43.76 -8.52 29.34
C GLU A 192 -42.45 -7.84 28.91
N THR A 193 -41.86 -7.02 29.79
CA THR A 193 -40.54 -6.41 29.55
C THR A 193 -39.53 -6.95 30.56
N SER A 194 -38.61 -7.79 30.11
CA SER A 194 -37.50 -8.29 30.90
C SER A 194 -36.30 -7.34 30.78
N ARG A 195 -35.68 -7.00 31.93
CA ARG A 195 -34.44 -6.20 31.98
C ARG A 195 -33.26 -7.10 32.33
N TYR A 196 -32.15 -6.92 31.62
CA TYR A 196 -30.92 -7.68 31.79
C TYR A 196 -29.74 -6.74 32.00
N HIS A 197 -28.87 -7.09 32.96
CA HIS A 197 -27.54 -6.52 33.05
C HIS A 197 -26.59 -7.38 32.21
N LEU A 198 -25.93 -6.77 31.25
CA LEU A 198 -24.99 -7.43 30.35
C LEU A 198 -23.57 -7.00 30.69
N GLU A 199 -22.68 -7.98 30.81
CA GLU A 199 -21.25 -7.78 30.87
C GLU A 199 -20.58 -8.57 29.77
N LYS A 200 -19.75 -7.89 28.98
CA LYS A 200 -18.99 -8.49 27.89
C LYS A 200 -17.53 -8.12 28.05
N LYS A 201 -16.67 -9.09 27.82
CA LYS A 201 -15.22 -8.89 27.71
C LYS A 201 -14.74 -9.50 26.41
N ALA A 202 -13.78 -8.85 25.77
CA ALA A 202 -13.11 -9.34 24.59
C ALA A 202 -11.61 -9.09 24.70
N GLU A 203 -10.83 -10.07 24.27
CA GLU A 203 -9.41 -9.92 24.03
C GLU A 203 -9.19 -10.11 22.53
N LEU A 204 -8.69 -9.08 21.87
CA LEU A 204 -8.51 -9.08 20.43
C LEU A 204 -7.04 -8.83 20.10
N PRO A 205 -6.37 -9.76 19.39
CA PRO A 205 -5.06 -9.50 18.82
C PRO A 205 -5.23 -8.63 17.56
N ILE A 206 -4.72 -7.41 17.59
CA ILE A 206 -4.64 -6.54 16.41
C ILE A 206 -3.27 -6.73 15.78
N LYS A 207 -3.26 -7.13 14.50
CA LYS A 207 -2.03 -7.45 13.77
C LYS A 207 -1.92 -6.60 12.52
N ASP A 208 -0.72 -6.07 12.33
CA ASP A 208 -0.25 -5.50 11.07
C ASP A 208 -1.20 -4.44 10.46
N VAL A 209 -1.70 -3.52 11.29
CA VAL A 209 -2.43 -2.34 10.82
C VAL A 209 -1.46 -1.45 10.05
N ALA A 210 -1.60 -1.41 8.73
CA ALA A 210 -0.71 -0.69 7.84
C ALA A 210 -1.07 0.80 7.74
N ARG A 211 -0.06 1.67 7.79
CA ARG A 211 -0.16 3.10 7.47
C ARG A 211 0.94 3.50 6.51
N ASN A 212 0.57 4.11 5.40
CA ASN A 212 1.55 4.60 4.43
C ASN A 212 2.36 5.75 5.06
N ALA A 213 3.68 5.68 4.96
CA ALA A 213 4.61 6.59 5.61
C ALA A 213 5.06 7.75 4.70
N LEU A 214 4.25 8.13 3.70
CA LEU A 214 4.47 9.29 2.81
C LEU A 214 3.49 10.45 3.10
N LYS A 215 3.94 11.69 2.91
CA LYS A 215 3.12 12.92 2.99
C LYS A 215 2.41 13.27 1.67
N GLN A 216 2.96 12.85 0.53
CA GLN A 216 2.49 13.24 -0.81
C GLN A 216 1.12 12.64 -1.18
N ALA A 217 0.48 13.23 -2.21
CA ALA A 217 -0.86 12.88 -2.72
C ALA A 217 -1.06 11.40 -3.10
N ASP A 218 0.03 10.66 -3.35
CA ASP A 218 0.03 9.21 -3.60
C ASP A 218 -0.46 8.39 -2.39
N ARG A 219 -0.55 8.99 -1.20
CA ARG A 219 -1.04 8.37 0.05
C ARG A 219 -2.36 7.63 -0.14
N SER A 220 -3.36 8.29 -0.73
CA SER A 220 -4.71 7.73 -0.84
C SER A 220 -4.74 6.43 -1.64
N LEU A 221 -3.92 6.32 -2.69
CA LEU A 221 -3.94 5.19 -3.61
C LEU A 221 -3.12 4.02 -3.09
N ALA A 222 -1.97 4.32 -2.49
CA ALA A 222 -1.14 3.33 -1.81
C ALA A 222 -1.87 2.75 -0.57
N GLU A 223 -2.71 3.51 0.13
CA GLU A 223 -3.58 2.95 1.18
C GLU A 223 -4.71 2.08 0.60
N THR A 224 -5.21 2.37 -0.61
CA THR A 224 -6.35 1.65 -1.20
C THR A 224 -5.99 0.23 -1.69
N VAL A 225 -4.71 -0.06 -1.97
CA VAL A 225 -4.27 -1.39 -2.44
C VAL A 225 -4.13 -2.44 -1.32
N LEU A 226 -4.35 -2.04 -0.07
CA LEU A 226 -4.44 -2.95 1.08
C LEU A 226 -5.62 -3.94 0.93
N PRO A 227 -5.56 -5.12 1.58
CA PRO A 227 -4.48 -5.63 2.44
C PRO A 227 -3.39 -6.39 1.65
N PHE A 228 -2.20 -6.49 2.26
CA PHE A 228 -1.14 -7.41 1.86
C PHE A 228 -1.09 -8.61 2.80
N ASP A 229 -0.63 -9.77 2.33
CA ASP A 229 -0.41 -10.93 3.19
C ASP A 229 0.94 -10.83 3.91
N MET A 230 0.90 -10.37 5.15
CA MET A 230 2.08 -10.16 5.98
C MET A 230 2.85 -11.45 6.30
N LYS A 231 2.27 -12.63 6.03
CA LYS A 231 3.02 -13.91 6.10
C LYS A 231 4.13 -14.00 5.06
N LYS A 232 4.06 -13.19 3.99
CA LYS A 232 5.06 -13.11 2.93
C LYS A 232 6.14 -12.06 3.20
N LEU A 233 6.09 -11.39 4.35
CA LEU A 233 7.11 -10.44 4.77
C LEU A 233 8.46 -11.17 4.89
N ARG A 234 9.47 -10.68 4.17
CA ARG A 234 10.84 -11.16 4.24
C ARG A 234 11.75 -10.14 4.93
N PRO A 235 12.83 -10.59 5.59
CA PRO A 235 13.87 -9.69 6.06
C PRO A 235 14.39 -8.80 4.94
N PHE A 236 14.53 -7.50 5.24
CA PHE A 236 14.90 -6.51 4.25
C PHE A 236 16.24 -6.82 3.56
N GLN A 237 16.22 -6.77 2.23
CA GLN A 237 17.41 -6.84 1.37
C GLN A 237 17.24 -5.89 0.19
N ALA A 238 18.27 -5.07 -0.06
CA ALA A 238 18.22 -4.05 -1.10
C ALA A 238 18.13 -4.63 -2.52
N GLY A 239 18.58 -5.87 -2.73
CA GLY A 239 18.50 -6.55 -4.03
C GLY A 239 17.08 -6.60 -4.60
N TYR A 240 16.05 -6.69 -3.76
CA TYR A 240 14.65 -6.70 -4.21
C TYR A 240 14.21 -5.41 -4.91
N PHE A 241 14.96 -4.31 -4.74
CA PHE A 241 14.69 -3.04 -5.41
C PHE A 241 15.33 -2.96 -6.80
N LEU A 242 16.11 -3.96 -7.21
CA LEU A 242 16.69 -4.01 -8.55
C LEU A 242 15.59 -4.22 -9.59
N GLY A 243 15.34 -3.20 -10.40
CA GLY A 243 14.22 -3.19 -11.35
C GLY A 243 12.93 -2.62 -10.78
N PHE A 244 12.98 -1.96 -9.62
CA PHE A 244 11.85 -1.28 -9.01
C PHE A 244 12.28 0.08 -8.45
N ARG A 245 11.39 1.05 -8.55
CA ARG A 245 11.56 2.30 -7.80
C ARG A 245 11.24 2.02 -6.34
N ALA A 246 11.87 2.75 -5.42
CA ALA A 246 11.52 2.67 -4.00
C ALA A 246 11.42 4.09 -3.43
N GLU A 247 10.44 4.30 -2.57
CA GLU A 247 10.26 5.53 -1.80
C GLU A 247 10.73 5.33 -0.36
N ARG A 248 11.40 6.35 0.19
CA ARG A 248 11.81 6.50 1.58
C ARG A 248 10.70 7.19 2.34
N ARG A 249 10.41 6.71 3.55
CA ARG A 249 9.45 7.34 4.47
C ARG A 249 9.80 8.79 4.80
N ASP A 250 8.78 9.65 4.87
CA ASP A 250 8.88 11.04 5.31
C ASP A 250 7.94 11.38 6.49
N ARG A 251 7.15 10.38 6.95
CA ARG A 251 6.33 10.41 8.17
C ARG A 251 6.85 9.42 9.21
N GLU A 252 6.85 9.87 10.45
CA GLU A 252 7.25 9.05 11.60
C GLU A 252 6.04 8.34 12.24
N LYS A 253 6.29 7.26 12.98
CA LYS A 253 5.24 6.44 13.60
C LYS A 253 4.39 7.22 14.62
N GLU A 254 5.00 8.19 15.29
CA GLU A 254 4.36 9.04 16.31
C GLU A 254 3.21 9.86 15.70
N GLU A 255 3.28 10.18 14.41
CA GLU A 255 2.21 10.89 13.69
C GLU A 255 0.92 10.05 13.53
N PHE A 256 1.01 8.73 13.68
CA PHE A 256 -0.12 7.81 13.50
C PHE A 256 -0.65 7.24 14.81
N ALA A 257 0.12 7.30 15.89
CA ALA A 257 -0.17 6.60 17.14
C ALA A 257 -1.58 6.93 17.67
N GLN A 258 -1.92 8.21 17.78
CA GLN A 258 -3.22 8.64 18.29
C GLN A 258 -4.39 8.21 17.39
N GLU A 259 -4.24 8.35 16.06
CA GLU A 259 -5.26 7.97 15.08
C GLU A 259 -5.56 6.47 15.15
N ILE A 260 -4.50 5.64 15.14
CA ILE A 260 -4.62 4.18 15.21
C ILE A 260 -5.21 3.74 16.56
N GLU A 261 -4.79 4.34 17.67
CA GLU A 261 -5.30 4.01 19.00
C GLU A 261 -6.81 4.25 19.08
N GLN A 262 -7.29 5.39 18.55
CA GLN A 262 -8.70 5.71 18.50
C GLN A 262 -9.48 4.74 17.61
N GLU A 263 -8.95 4.40 16.43
CA GLU A 263 -9.55 3.44 15.50
C GLU A 263 -9.70 2.05 16.14
N ILE A 264 -8.67 1.55 16.82
CA ILE A 264 -8.69 0.24 17.47
C ILE A 264 -9.68 0.21 18.63
N LYS A 265 -9.72 1.27 19.45
CA LYS A 265 -10.70 1.39 20.54
C LYS A 265 -12.13 1.42 20.00
N GLN A 266 -12.37 2.16 18.94
CA GLN A 266 -13.68 2.23 18.28
C GLN A 266 -14.08 0.88 17.69
N TYR A 267 -13.18 0.23 16.95
CA TYR A 267 -13.42 -1.10 16.39
C TYR A 267 -13.73 -2.15 17.47
N THR A 268 -12.98 -2.13 18.58
CA THR A 268 -13.20 -3.05 19.71
C THR A 268 -14.58 -2.83 20.33
N ARG A 269 -14.97 -1.57 20.51
CA ARG A 269 -16.29 -1.20 21.02
C ARG A 269 -17.40 -1.68 20.11
N GLU A 270 -17.31 -1.38 18.82
CA GLU A 270 -18.29 -1.82 17.82
C GLU A 270 -18.38 -3.34 17.76
N SER A 271 -17.25 -4.05 17.85
CA SER A 271 -17.23 -5.51 17.89
C SER A 271 -17.94 -6.06 19.14
N LEU A 272 -17.75 -5.44 20.31
CA LEU A 272 -18.45 -5.84 21.55
C LEU A 272 -19.96 -5.58 21.44
N GLN A 273 -20.35 -4.42 20.92
CA GLN A 273 -21.75 -4.05 20.69
C GLN A 273 -22.43 -5.02 19.72
N ASN A 274 -21.81 -5.26 18.57
CA ASN A 274 -22.34 -6.16 17.53
C ASN A 274 -22.38 -7.63 17.96
N SER A 275 -21.65 -8.01 19.02
CA SER A 275 -21.73 -9.35 19.62
C SER A 275 -23.00 -9.57 20.47
N VAL A 276 -23.71 -8.50 20.82
CA VAL A 276 -24.96 -8.56 21.59
C VAL A 276 -26.12 -8.77 20.61
N SER A 277 -26.88 -9.84 20.81
CA SER A 277 -28.06 -10.17 20.01
C SER A 277 -29.18 -10.72 20.90
N GLY A 278 -30.41 -10.70 20.39
CA GLY A 278 -31.59 -11.25 21.09
C GLY A 278 -32.30 -10.29 22.05
N TYR A 279 -32.00 -8.99 21.97
CA TYR A 279 -32.63 -7.92 22.75
C TYR A 279 -33.21 -6.86 21.81
N ASP A 280 -34.33 -6.24 22.20
CA ASP A 280 -34.99 -5.18 21.41
C ASP A 280 -34.29 -3.83 21.57
N HIS A 281 -33.66 -3.62 22.72
CA HIS A 281 -32.89 -2.41 23.01
C HIS A 281 -31.71 -2.75 23.90
N VAL A 282 -30.56 -2.15 23.61
CA VAL A 282 -29.32 -2.28 24.39
C VAL A 282 -28.79 -0.88 24.63
N ASP A 283 -28.67 -0.50 25.90
CA ASP A 283 -28.16 0.80 26.34
C ASP A 283 -26.82 0.59 27.04
N ILE A 284 -25.75 1.17 26.50
CA ILE A 284 -24.39 0.94 26.97
C ILE A 284 -24.13 1.90 28.13
N ARG A 285 -23.88 1.35 29.31
CA ARG A 285 -23.63 2.13 30.53
C ARG A 285 -22.17 2.50 30.68
N ASN A 286 -21.28 1.57 30.36
CA ASN A 286 -19.85 1.76 30.53
C ASN A 286 -19.08 0.90 29.53
N HIS A 287 -17.95 1.39 29.08
CA HIS A 287 -17.00 0.61 28.30
C HIS A 287 -15.58 1.06 28.61
N ARG A 288 -14.64 0.14 28.47
CA ARG A 288 -13.22 0.42 28.66
C ARG A 288 -12.42 -0.43 27.68
N GLU A 289 -11.56 0.24 26.92
CA GLU A 289 -10.64 -0.42 26.00
C GLU A 289 -9.19 -0.11 26.43
N THR A 290 -8.43 -1.16 26.73
CA THR A 290 -7.03 -1.06 27.17
C THR A 290 -6.13 -1.70 26.13
N ILE A 291 -5.20 -0.93 25.59
CA ILE A 291 -4.22 -1.39 24.62
C ILE A 291 -2.91 -1.72 25.34
N THR A 292 -2.29 -2.83 24.97
CA THR A 292 -1.03 -3.32 25.55
C THR A 292 -0.17 -3.97 24.47
N GLY A 293 1.14 -4.11 24.74
CA GLY A 293 2.04 -4.85 23.85
C GLY A 293 2.22 -4.21 22.47
N GLU A 294 2.25 -2.88 22.43
CA GLU A 294 2.39 -2.11 21.20
C GLU A 294 3.70 -2.41 20.48
N LYS A 295 3.61 -2.76 19.19
CA LYS A 295 4.76 -3.05 18.34
C LYS A 295 4.61 -2.34 17.02
N TRP A 296 5.68 -1.65 16.63
CA TRP A 296 5.80 -0.97 15.34
C TRP A 296 6.90 -1.65 14.53
N ASN A 297 6.59 -2.02 13.28
CA ASN A 297 7.57 -2.45 12.30
C ASN A 297 7.49 -1.55 11.06
N TYR A 298 8.61 -1.35 10.39
CA TYR A 298 8.71 -0.62 9.14
C TYR A 298 8.88 -1.62 7.99
N ALA A 299 7.94 -1.63 7.04
CA ALA A 299 7.95 -2.55 5.91
C ALA A 299 7.83 -1.83 4.56
N MET A 300 8.45 -2.40 3.54
CA MET A 300 8.32 -1.92 2.15
C MET A 300 7.37 -2.83 1.37
N LEU A 301 6.29 -2.25 0.84
CA LEU A 301 5.22 -3.01 0.17
C LEU A 301 5.21 -2.73 -1.34
N PRO A 302 5.02 -3.75 -2.18
CA PRO A 302 5.12 -3.64 -3.64
C PRO A 302 3.80 -3.14 -4.25
N VAL A 303 3.85 -2.04 -5.00
CA VAL A 303 2.69 -1.46 -5.69
C VAL A 303 3.03 -1.13 -7.14
N TRP A 304 2.18 -1.56 -8.06
CA TRP A 304 2.22 -1.08 -9.43
C TRP A 304 1.39 0.20 -9.54
N MET A 305 1.98 1.28 -10.05
CA MET A 305 1.35 2.59 -10.20
C MET A 305 1.28 2.99 -11.66
N MET A 306 0.19 3.66 -12.03
CA MET A 306 0.03 4.29 -13.33
C MET A 306 -0.72 5.61 -13.15
N THR A 307 -0.22 6.66 -13.80
CA THR A 307 -0.86 7.98 -13.82
C THR A 307 -1.39 8.26 -15.22
N TYR A 308 -2.62 8.74 -15.30
CA TYR A 308 -3.28 9.13 -16.53
C TYR A 308 -3.71 10.61 -16.43
N PRO A 309 -3.08 11.50 -17.21
CA PRO A 309 -3.57 12.87 -17.37
C PRO A 309 -4.77 12.88 -18.31
N ASP A 310 -5.94 13.32 -17.85
CA ASP A 310 -7.11 13.47 -18.71
C ASP A 310 -6.88 14.65 -19.69
N PRO A 311 -6.89 14.39 -21.01
CA PRO A 311 -6.61 15.40 -22.02
C PRO A 311 -7.65 16.52 -22.07
N LYS A 312 -8.86 16.34 -21.50
CA LYS A 312 -9.95 17.33 -21.55
C LYS A 312 -9.81 18.43 -20.50
N ASN A 313 -9.44 18.07 -19.28
CA ASN A 313 -9.44 18.96 -18.12
C ASN A 313 -8.07 19.03 -17.41
N GLY A 314 -7.08 18.23 -17.83
CA GLY A 314 -5.77 18.15 -17.19
C GLY A 314 -5.76 17.46 -15.83
N GLN A 315 -6.88 16.84 -15.42
CA GLN A 315 -7.00 16.14 -14.15
C GLN A 315 -6.13 14.87 -14.17
N MET A 316 -5.34 14.68 -13.11
CA MET A 316 -4.55 13.48 -12.94
C MET A 316 -5.40 12.39 -12.30
N TYR A 317 -5.49 11.26 -12.99
CA TYR A 317 -6.08 10.03 -12.49
C TYR A 317 -4.97 9.04 -12.16
N TYR A 318 -5.03 8.48 -10.97
CA TYR A 318 -4.04 7.55 -10.50
C TYR A 318 -4.66 6.17 -10.31
N PHE A 319 -3.88 5.16 -10.66
CA PHE A 319 -4.24 3.76 -10.55
C PHE A 319 -3.13 3.04 -9.83
N ALA A 320 -3.52 2.26 -8.84
CA ALA A 320 -2.64 1.46 -8.04
C ALA A 320 -3.07 0.00 -8.13
N MET A 321 -2.11 -0.91 -8.18
CA MET A 321 -2.37 -2.34 -8.12
C MET A 321 -1.41 -2.98 -7.14
N ASN A 322 -1.96 -3.76 -6.23
CA ASN A 322 -1.18 -4.54 -5.28
C ASN A 322 -0.23 -5.49 -6.03
N GLY A 323 1.08 -5.36 -5.81
CA GLY A 323 2.12 -6.12 -6.52
C GLY A 323 2.26 -7.58 -6.09
N GLU A 324 1.56 -7.96 -5.02
CA GLU A 324 1.48 -9.32 -4.49
C GLU A 324 0.26 -10.06 -5.08
N ASN A 325 -0.95 -9.49 -4.92
CA ASN A 325 -2.20 -10.19 -5.25
C ASN A 325 -2.94 -9.66 -6.49
N GLY A 326 -2.53 -8.51 -7.04
CA GLY A 326 -3.08 -7.96 -8.28
C GLY A 326 -4.40 -7.21 -8.13
N LYS A 327 -4.85 -6.93 -6.90
CA LYS A 327 -6.01 -6.08 -6.64
C LYS A 327 -5.76 -4.68 -7.21
N VAL A 328 -6.60 -4.26 -8.15
CA VAL A 328 -6.54 -2.93 -8.79
C VAL A 328 -7.51 -1.96 -8.13
N CYS A 329 -7.00 -0.78 -7.80
CA CYS A 329 -7.74 0.33 -7.21
C CYS A 329 -7.42 1.63 -7.97
N GLY A 330 -8.41 2.50 -8.13
CA GLY A 330 -8.21 3.78 -8.80
C GLY A 330 -9.54 4.42 -9.20
N VAL A 331 -9.49 5.73 -9.40
CA VAL A 331 -10.64 6.51 -9.86
C VAL A 331 -10.61 6.56 -11.38
N LEU A 332 -11.69 6.15 -12.04
CA LEU A 332 -11.76 6.14 -13.50
C LEU A 332 -12.24 7.49 -14.03
N PRO A 333 -11.63 8.03 -15.09
CA PRO A 333 -12.20 9.15 -15.82
C PRO A 333 -13.52 8.72 -16.47
N VAL A 334 -14.49 9.64 -16.47
CA VAL A 334 -15.82 9.40 -17.01
C VAL A 334 -15.96 10.11 -18.35
N ASP A 335 -16.31 9.36 -19.39
CA ASP A 335 -16.60 9.94 -20.70
C ASP A 335 -18.05 10.45 -20.76
N SER A 336 -18.21 11.76 -20.56
CA SER A 336 -19.51 12.45 -20.63
C SER A 336 -20.24 12.19 -21.94
N LYS A 337 -19.54 11.99 -23.07
CA LYS A 337 -20.19 11.70 -24.37
C LYS A 337 -20.88 10.34 -24.35
N LYS A 338 -20.25 9.33 -23.75
CA LYS A 338 -20.82 8.00 -23.60
C LYS A 338 -22.01 8.02 -22.64
N LEU A 339 -21.95 8.81 -21.57
CA LEU A 339 -23.07 9.00 -20.64
C LEU A 339 -24.26 9.72 -21.27
N VAL A 340 -24.04 10.83 -21.99
CA VAL A 340 -25.12 11.54 -22.69
C VAL A 340 -25.79 10.64 -23.72
N ARG A 341 -25.02 9.83 -24.45
CA ARG A 341 -25.56 8.84 -25.38
C ARG A 341 -26.46 7.83 -24.66
N LEU A 342 -25.99 7.26 -23.54
CA LEU A 342 -26.81 6.34 -22.73
C LEU A 342 -28.10 7.01 -22.25
N PHE A 343 -27.99 8.23 -21.72
CA PHE A 343 -29.13 9.01 -21.26
C PHE A 343 -30.17 9.19 -22.37
N LEU A 344 -29.74 9.65 -23.56
CA LEU A 344 -30.65 9.84 -24.70
C LEU A 344 -31.28 8.53 -25.16
N THR A 345 -30.54 7.41 -25.18
CA THR A 345 -31.06 6.10 -25.58
C THR A 345 -32.15 5.59 -24.64
N ILE A 346 -32.10 5.92 -23.34
CA ILE A 346 -33.15 5.54 -22.37
C ILE A 346 -34.28 6.57 -22.36
N PHE A 347 -33.93 7.86 -22.39
CA PHE A 347 -34.87 8.97 -22.28
C PHE A 347 -35.84 9.04 -23.46
N ILE A 348 -35.34 8.95 -24.70
CA ILE A 348 -36.18 9.13 -25.90
C ILE A 348 -37.30 8.07 -25.97
N PRO A 349 -37.04 6.76 -25.80
CA PRO A 349 -38.10 5.75 -25.83
C PRO A 349 -39.11 5.92 -24.69
N VAL A 350 -38.64 6.19 -23.47
CA VAL A 350 -39.53 6.40 -22.31
C VAL A 350 -40.40 7.63 -22.53
N PHE A 351 -39.82 8.73 -23.02
CA PHE A 351 -40.54 9.96 -23.33
C PHE A 351 -41.61 9.74 -24.41
N VAL A 352 -41.28 9.03 -25.49
CA VAL A 352 -42.25 8.68 -26.55
C VAL A 352 -43.37 7.79 -26.02
N LEU A 353 -43.06 6.79 -25.17
CA LEU A 353 -44.08 5.94 -24.54
C LEU A 353 -45.02 6.72 -23.63
N LEU A 354 -44.49 7.65 -22.84
CA LEU A 354 -45.31 8.52 -21.98
C LEU A 354 -46.19 9.46 -22.80
N LEU A 355 -45.69 10.02 -23.92
CA LEU A 355 -46.49 10.84 -24.82
C LEU A 355 -47.62 10.03 -25.49
N LEU A 356 -47.34 8.80 -25.95
CA LEU A 356 -48.36 7.92 -26.52
C LEU A 356 -49.41 7.50 -25.47
N GLY A 357 -48.97 7.17 -24.25
CA GLY A 357 -49.87 6.84 -23.15
C GLY A 357 -50.75 8.02 -22.73
N GLY A 358 -50.18 9.23 -22.65
CA GLY A 358 -50.93 10.45 -22.35
C GLY A 358 -51.81 10.95 -23.50
N TYR A 359 -51.62 10.46 -24.73
CA TYR A 359 -52.51 10.72 -25.87
C TYR A 359 -53.71 9.74 -25.92
N LEU A 360 -53.54 8.55 -25.34
CA LEU A 360 -54.56 7.49 -25.31
C LEU A 360 -55.46 7.54 -24.06
N ILE A 361 -55.13 8.39 -23.09
CA ILE A 361 -55.93 8.76 -21.90
C ILE A 361 -56.52 10.14 -22.18
#